data_AF-A0A919WIF0-F1
#
_entry.id   AF-A0A919WIF0-F1
#
_cell.length_a   1.000
_cell.length_b   1.000
_cell.length_c   1.000
_cell.angle_alpha   90.00
_cell.angle_beta   90.00
_cell.angle_gamma   90.00
#
_symmetry.space_group_name_H-M   'P 1'
#
loop_
_entity.id
_entity.type
_entity.pdbx_description
1 polymer ?
#
loop_
_entity_poly.entity_id
_entity_poly.type
_entity_poly.pdbx_seq_one_letter_code
_entity_poly.pdbx_strand_id
1 'polypeptide(L)'
;MSVDILSERLLYITVRIEYTLSDGYSTGYGFFFNYPIGDENLPAIVTNKHVIEGAYKEKFILHKNNENMDNLTNLKLMGWN
;
A
#
# COMPACT_ATOMS: atom_id res chain seq x y z
N MET A 1 -5.48 -10.29 27.79
CA MET A 1 -5.06 -11.13 26.66
C MET A 1 -5.50 -10.40 25.40
N SER A 2 -4.59 -9.70 24.72
CA SER A 2 -4.91 -9.12 23.42
C SER A 2 -5.08 -10.27 22.44
N VAL A 3 -6.24 -10.38 21.81
CA VAL A 3 -6.41 -11.29 20.70
C VAL A 3 -5.85 -10.55 19.49
N ASP A 4 -4.65 -10.93 19.05
CA ASP A 4 -4.13 -10.52 17.74
C ASP A 4 -4.92 -11.25 16.67
N ILE A 5 -6.00 -10.63 16.18
CA ILE A 5 -6.80 -11.23 15.12
C ILE A 5 -6.07 -11.01 13.79
N LEU A 6 -5.71 -12.10 13.12
CA LEU A 6 -5.03 -12.04 11.82
C LEU A 6 -5.79 -11.14 10.82
N SER A 7 -7.12 -11.19 10.81
CA SER A 7 -7.94 -10.34 9.93
C SER A 7 -7.80 -8.85 10.23
N GLU A 8 -7.61 -8.45 11.49
CA GLU A 8 -7.36 -7.06 11.86
C GLU A 8 -5.99 -6.60 11.34
N ARG A 9 -4.96 -7.45 11.48
CA ARG A 9 -3.64 -7.14 10.91
C ARG A 9 -3.71 -7.04 9.38
N LEU A 10 -4.43 -7.94 8.73
CA LEU A 10 -4.66 -7.91 7.29
C LEU A 10 -5.36 -6.61 6.85
N LEU A 11 -6.34 -6.13 7.62
CA LEU A 11 -7.02 -4.86 7.35
C LEU A 11 -6.01 -3.69 7.30
N TYR A 12 -5.12 -3.58 8.29
CA TYR A 12 -4.18 -2.46 8.38
C TYR A 12 -3.00 -2.55 7.42
N ILE A 13 -2.61 -3.74 6.96
CA ILE A 13 -1.56 -3.88 5.93
C ILE A 13 -2.11 -3.78 4.51
N THR A 14 -3.42 -3.88 4.29
CA THR A 14 -4.03 -3.80 2.96
C THR A 14 -4.23 -2.35 2.53
N VAL A 15 -3.80 -2.04 1.32
CA VAL A 15 -3.97 -0.74 0.67
C VAL A 15 -4.92 -0.90 -0.50
N ARG A 16 -5.98 -0.09 -0.56
CA ARG A 16 -6.78 0.03 -1.77
C ARG A 16 -6.12 1.02 -2.71
N ILE A 17 -5.92 0.61 -3.96
CA ILE A 17 -5.31 1.40 -5.02
C ILE A 17 -6.38 1.74 -6.03
N GLU A 18 -6.58 3.03 -6.22
CA GLU A 18 -7.49 3.62 -7.18
C GLU A 18 -6.65 4.18 -8.32
N TYR A 19 -6.82 3.69 -9.55
CA TYR A 19 -5.94 4.06 -10.66
C TYR A 19 -6.70 4.40 -11.94
N THR A 20 -6.13 5.32 -12.71
CA THR A 20 -6.71 5.81 -13.96
C THR A 20 -5.89 5.32 -15.15
N LEU A 21 -6.59 4.71 -16.11
CA LEU A 21 -6.10 4.25 -17.40
C LEU A 21 -6.59 5.18 -18.50
N SER A 22 -6.07 5.03 -19.72
CA SER A 22 -6.50 5.84 -20.87
C SER A 22 -7.99 5.69 -21.20
N ASP A 23 -8.58 4.54 -20.87
CA ASP A 23 -9.94 4.15 -21.21
C ASP A 23 -10.91 4.19 -20.02
N GLY A 24 -10.44 4.52 -18.82
CA GLY A 24 -11.31 4.60 -17.65
C GLY A 24 -10.59 4.55 -16.32
N TYR A 25 -11.33 4.10 -15.31
CA TYR A 25 -10.88 4.04 -13.93
C TYR A 25 -11.08 2.63 -13.37
N SER A 26 -10.09 2.15 -12.62
CA SER A 26 -10.09 0.81 -12.05
C SER A 26 -9.57 0.82 -10.61
N THR A 27 -9.71 -0.32 -9.94
CA THR A 27 -9.30 -0.51 -8.55
C THR A 27 -8.51 -1.80 -8.39
N GLY A 28 -7.50 -1.77 -7.54
CA GLY A 28 -6.71 -2.92 -7.14
C GLY A 28 -6.36 -2.85 -5.66
N TYR A 29 -5.65 -3.86 -5.19
CA TYR A 29 -5.15 -3.91 -3.82
C TYR A 29 -3.63 -4.07 -3.82
N GLY A 30 -3.00 -3.54 -2.78
CA GLY A 30 -1.62 -3.84 -2.44
C GLY A 30 -1.48 -4.08 -0.95
N PHE A 31 -0.28 -4.44 -0.53
CA PHE A 31 0.02 -4.69 0.87
C PHE A 31 1.31 -3.96 1.26
N PHE A 32 1.35 -3.42 2.48
CA PHE A 32 2.60 -2.98 3.07
C PHE A 32 3.52 -4.17 3.29
N PHE A 33 4.75 -4.04 2.82
CA PHE A 33 5.82 -5.01 2.96
C PHE A 33 7.10 -4.28 3.36
N ASN A 34 7.72 -4.71 4.46
CA ASN A 34 9.02 -4.19 4.85
C ASN A 34 10.11 -4.98 4.12
N TYR A 35 10.71 -4.35 3.12
CA TYR A 35 11.81 -4.94 2.35
C TYR A 35 13.14 -4.69 3.08
N PRO A 36 13.88 -5.73 3.49
CA PRO A 36 15.15 -5.55 4.18
C PRO A 36 16.24 -5.10 3.19
N ILE A 37 16.93 -4.01 3.51
CA ILE A 37 18.07 -3.49 2.74
C ILE A 37 19.24 -3.27 3.71
N GLY A 38 20.16 -4.23 3.77
CA GLY A 38 21.21 -4.23 4.78
C GLY A 38 20.62 -4.30 6.18
N ASP A 39 20.94 -3.31 7.02
CA ASP A 39 20.43 -3.19 8.38
C ASP A 39 19.15 -2.34 8.48
N GLU A 40 18.65 -1.82 7.36
CA GLU A 40 17.45 -0.97 7.29
C GLU A 40 16.24 -1.72 6.72
N ASN A 41 15.03 -1.21 7.02
CA ASN A 41 13.80 -1.67 6.39
C ASN A 41 13.23 -0.56 5.50
N LEU A 42 13.02 -0.88 4.23
CA LEU A 42 12.31 -0.02 3.29
C LEU A 42 10.83 -0.43 3.25
N PRO A 43 9.89 0.36 3.78
CA PRO A 43 8.47 0.09 3.63
C PRO A 43 8.05 0.30 2.17
N ALA A 44 7.49 -0.74 1.56
CA ALA A 44 7.02 -0.75 0.19
C ALA A 44 5.55 -1.19 0.12
N ILE A 45 4.84 -0.77 -0.93
CA ILE A 45 3.56 -1.38 -1.29
C ILE A 45 3.82 -2.39 -2.40
N VAL A 46 3.48 -3.66 -2.14
CA VAL A 46 3.50 -4.71 -3.14
C VAL A 46 2.11 -4.87 -3.72
N THR A 47 2.00 -4.81 -5.03
CA THR A 47 0.75 -5.01 -5.77
C THR A 47 1.01 -5.82 -7.04
N ASN A 48 -0.06 -6.20 -7.73
CA ASN A 48 0.06 -6.89 -9.01
C ASN A 48 0.46 -5.90 -10.10
N LYS A 49 1.29 -6.34 -11.06
CA LYS A 49 1.71 -5.51 -12.20
C LYS A 49 0.53 -4.87 -12.94
N HIS A 50 -0.54 -5.63 -13.17
CA HIS A 50 -1.74 -5.12 -13.86
C HIS A 50 -2.45 -3.96 -13.15
N VAL A 51 -2.17 -3.71 -11.87
CA VAL A 51 -2.74 -2.59 -11.10
C VAL A 51 -2.05 -1.27 -11.44
N ILE A 52 -0.76 -1.31 -11.80
CA ILE A 52 0.04 -0.11 -12.10
C ILE A 52 0.37 0.05 -13.59
N GLU A 53 0.29 -1.03 -14.37
CA GLU A 53 0.67 -1.01 -15.78
C GLU A 53 -0.28 -0.13 -16.60
N GLY A 54 0.27 0.93 -17.21
CA GLY A 54 -0.50 1.90 -17.99
C GLY A 54 -1.28 2.91 -17.14
N ALA A 55 -1.18 2.83 -15.81
CA ALA A 55 -1.74 3.86 -14.93
C ALA A 55 -0.93 5.16 -15.06
N TYR A 56 -1.62 6.28 -15.17
CA TYR A 56 -0.99 7.61 -15.18
C TYR A 56 -1.37 8.46 -13.95
N LYS A 57 -2.27 7.93 -13.11
CA LYS A 57 -2.69 8.56 -11.87
C LYS A 57 -3.19 7.51 -10.89
N GLU A 58 -2.62 7.51 -9.70
CA GLU A 58 -2.95 6.60 -8.62
C GLU A 58 -3.37 7.36 -7.35
N LYS A 59 -4.24 6.73 -6.57
CA LYS A 59 -4.65 7.18 -5.24
C LYS A 59 -4.65 5.98 -4.29
N PHE A 60 -4.00 6.16 -3.14
CA PHE A 60 -3.89 5.13 -2.11
C PHE A 60 -4.85 5.43 -0.98
N ILE A 61 -5.67 4.44 -0.62
CA ILE A 61 -6.60 4.51 0.50
C ILE A 61 -6.13 3.52 1.56
N LEU A 62 -5.88 4.04 2.76
CA LEU A 62 -5.29 3.31 3.89
C LEU A 62 -6.27 3.28 5.06
N HIS A 63 -6.20 2.22 5.86
CA HIS A 63 -6.86 2.17 7.16
C HIS A 63 -5.96 2.84 8.19
N LYS A 64 -6.49 3.85 8.88
CA LYS A 64 -5.80 4.51 9.99
C LYS A 64 -6.32 3.95 11.31
N ASN A 65 -5.42 3.54 12.19
CA ASN A 65 -5.77 3.31 13.59
C ASN A 65 -5.87 4.68 14.30
N ASN A 66 -6.93 4.89 15.10
CA ASN A 66 -7.16 6.14 15.83
C ASN A 66 -6.22 6.34 17.04
N GLU A 67 -5.43 5.33 17.39
CA GLU A 67 -4.41 5.44 18.43
C GLU A 67 -3.08 5.95 17.82
N ASN A 68 -2.66 7.14 18.27
CA ASN A 68 -1.45 7.90 17.90
C ASN A 68 -0.34 7.10 17.17
N MET A 69 -0.28 7.25 15.85
CA MET A 69 0.98 7.14 15.11
C MET A 69 1.12 8.35 14.19
N ASP A 70 2.24 9.06 14.36
CA ASP A 70 2.61 10.24 13.60
C ASP A 70 2.68 9.94 12.10
N ASN A 71 1.92 10.71 11.34
CA ASN A 71 2.15 11.12 9.94
C ASN A 71 3.03 10.20 9.07
N LEU A 72 2.41 9.19 8.44
CA LEU A 72 2.97 8.50 7.26
C LEU A 72 2.93 9.43 6.03
N THR A 73 3.77 10.46 5.97
CA THR A 73 3.75 11.45 4.86
C THR A 73 4.74 11.16 3.74
N ASN A 74 5.55 10.09 3.84
CA ASN A 74 6.62 9.82 2.87
C ASN A 74 6.48 8.45 2.22
N LEU A 75 5.47 8.27 1.36
CA LEU A 75 5.35 7.08 0.51
C LEU A 75 6.03 7.37 -0.84
N LYS A 76 7.18 6.76 -1.10
CA LYS A 76 7.88 6.85 -2.39
C LYS A 76 7.56 5.60 -3.22
N LEU A 77 6.89 5.79 -4.37
CA LEU A 77 6.63 4.71 -5.31
C LEU A 77 7.91 4.44 -6.13
N MET A 78 8.41 3.22 -6.09
CA MET A 78 9.42 2.74 -7.03
C MET A 78 8.71 2.00 -8.17
N GLY A 79 8.59 2.66 -9.32
CA GLY A 79 8.11 2.05 -10.56
C GLY A 79 9.19 1.19 -11.20
N TRP A 80 8.78 0.16 -11.95
CA TRP A 80 9.69 -0.68 -12.73
C TRP A 80 10.16 0.11 -13.95
N ASN A 81 11.48 0.28 -14.09
CA ASN A 81 12.11 0.82 -15.30
C ASN A 81 12.01 -0.18 -16.46
#